data_AF-A0A945M6V0-F1
#
_entry.id   AF-A0A945M6V0-F1
#
_cell.length_a   1.000
_cell.length_b   1.000
_cell.length_c   1.000
_cell.angle_alpha   90.00
_cell.angle_beta   90.00
_cell.angle_gamma   90.00
#
_symmetry.space_group_name_H-M   'P 1'
#
loop_
_entity.id
_entity.type
_entity.pdbx_description
1 polymer ?
#
loop_
_entity_poly.entity_id
_entity_poly.type
_entity_poly.pdbx_seq_one_letter_code
_entity_poly.pdbx_strand_id
1 'polypeptide(L)' 'MDIDTYFRFLLALGLVLALIVVLAWLARRYGFGGAGGPKGPRGGRIGVVEFAPLDAKRRLVLIRR' A
#
# COMPACT_ATOMS: atom_id res chain seq x y z
N MET A 1 19.44 14.96 -34.49
CA MET A 1 18.52 14.73 -33.36
C MET A 1 18.08 16.08 -32.88
N ASP A 2 16.91 16.52 -33.33
CA ASP A 2 16.43 17.86 -33.10
C ASP A 2 16.03 18.06 -31.64
N ILE A 3 16.35 19.23 -31.10
CA ILE A 3 16.09 19.60 -29.70
C ILE A 3 14.59 19.47 -29.38
N ASP A 4 13.71 19.81 -30.33
CA ASP A 4 12.27 19.61 -30.26
C ASP A 4 11.86 18.16 -29.95
N THR A 5 12.55 17.19 -30.55
CA THR A 5 12.27 15.77 -30.35
C THR A 5 12.60 15.37 -28.90
N TYR A 6 13.75 15.79 -28.40
CA TYR A 6 14.14 15.54 -27.01
C TYR A 6 13.17 16.18 -26.00
N PHE A 7 12.75 17.42 -26.24
CA PHE A 7 11.77 18.08 -25.38
C PHE A 7 10.43 17.36 -25.37
N ARG A 8 9.94 16.95 -26.55
CA ARG A 8 8.69 16.19 -26.67
C ARG A 8 8.77 14.85 -25.94
N PHE A 9 9.90 14.15 -26.03
CA PHE A 9 10.13 12.92 -25.27
C PHE A 9 10.16 13.17 -23.76
N LEU A 10 10.85 14.22 -23.31
CA LEU A 10 10.95 14.54 -21.89
C LEU A 10 9.59 14.92 -21.29
N LEU A 11 8.80 15.70 -22.03
CA LEU A 11 7.43 16.05 -21.65
C LEU A 11 6.51 14.83 -21.63
N ALA A 12 6.60 13.97 -22.65
CA ALA A 12 5.82 12.74 -22.70
C ALA A 12 6.16 11.83 -21.50
N LEU A 13 7.44 11.67 -21.18
CA LEU A 13 7.89 10.89 -20.02
C LEU A 13 7.38 11.48 -18.72
N GLY A 14 7.53 12.80 -18.52
CA GLY A 14 7.02 13.49 -17.35
C GLY A 14 5.50 13.33 -17.19
N LEU A 15 4.75 13.44 -18.29
CA LEU A 15 3.30 13.24 -18.31
C LEU A 15 2.91 11.81 -17.89
N VAL A 16 3.58 10.80 -18.43
CA VAL A 16 3.32 9.39 -18.10
C VAL A 16 3.60 9.12 -16.62
N LEU A 17 4.74 9.59 -16.10
CA LEU A 17 5.08 9.42 -14.69
C LEU A 17 4.08 10.14 -13.76
N ALA A 18 3.69 11.36 -14.11
CA ALA A 18 2.68 12.11 -13.38
C ALA A 18 1.35 11.35 -13.36
N LEU A 19 0.93 10.78 -14.49
CA LEU A 19 -0.30 9.99 -14.59
C LEU A 19 -0.23 8.74 -13.70
N ILE A 20 0.90 8.02 -13.69
CA ILE A 20 1.09 6.84 -12.84
C ILE A 20 0.99 7.23 -11.36
N VAL A 21 1.65 8.30 -10.94
CA VAL A 21 1.60 8.78 -9.54
C VAL A 21 0.17 9.16 -9.15
N VAL A 22 -0.53 9.88 -10.02
CA VAL A 22 -1.94 10.25 -9.79
C VAL A 22 -2.80 9.01 -9.66
N LEU A 23 -2.69 8.04 -10.58
CA LEU A 23 -3.48 6.80 -10.53
C LEU A 23 -3.14 5.94 -9.31
N ALA A 24 -1.86 5.81 -8.96
CA ALA A 24 -1.42 5.10 -7.76
C ALA A 24 -1.95 5.78 -6.48
N TRP A 25 -1.93 7.11 -6.44
CA TRP A 25 -2.49 7.89 -5.33
C TRP A 25 -4.02 7.71 -5.26
N LEU A 26 -4.70 7.73 -6.40
CA LEU A 26 -6.14 7.53 -6.51
C LEU A 26 -6.52 6.12 -6.06
N ALA A 27 -5.78 5.09 -6.49
CA ALA A 27 -5.96 3.72 -6.07
C ALA A 27 -5.75 3.55 -4.55
N ARG A 28 -4.74 4.23 -3.99
CA ARG A 28 -4.49 4.27 -2.53
C ARG A 28 -5.60 5.00 -1.78
N ARG A 29 -6.17 6.06 -2.36
CA ARG A 29 -7.25 6.85 -1.77
C ARG A 29 -8.60 6.13 -1.81
N TYR A 30 -8.93 5.45 -2.90
CA TYR A 30 -10.20 4.75 -3.07
C TYR A 30 -10.17 3.28 -2.63
N GLY A 31 -9.06 2.81 -2.05
CA GLY A 31 -9.01 1.48 -1.44
C GLY A 31 -9.00 0.32 -2.44
N PHE A 32 -8.61 0.56 -3.70
CA PHE A 32 -8.32 -0.51 -4.69
C PHE A 32 -7.04 -1.31 -4.37
N GLY A 33 -6.53 -1.21 -3.15
CA GLY A 33 -5.39 -1.95 -2.62
C GLY A 33 -5.79 -2.72 -1.37
N GLY A 34 -6.43 -3.87 -1.56
CA GLY A 34 -6.78 -4.82 -0.49
C GLY A 34 -5.58 -5.51 0.19
N ALA A 35 -4.33 -5.16 -0.12
CA ALA A 35 -3.15 -5.80 0.46
C ALA A 35 -1.97 -4.82 0.53
N GLY A 36 -1.43 -4.54 1.72
CA GLY A 36 -0.07 -4.01 1.82
C GLY A 36 0.30 -3.11 2.99
N GLY A 37 -0.66 -2.59 3.76
CA GLY A 37 -0.34 -1.95 5.05
C GLY A 37 -0.60 -2.93 6.19
N PRO A 38 0.28 -3.11 7.19
CA PRO A 38 -0.13 -3.73 8.43
C PRO A 38 -1.29 -2.90 8.96
N LYS A 39 -2.51 -3.41 8.76
CA LYS A 39 -3.69 -2.97 9.47
C LYS A 39 -3.36 -3.23 10.93
N GLY A 40 -2.84 -2.21 11.60
CA GLY A 40 -2.94 -2.11 13.04
C GLY A 40 -4.39 -2.44 13.41
N PRO A 41 -4.61 -3.15 14.52
CA PRO A 41 -5.89 -3.74 14.85
C PRO A 41 -6.90 -2.64 15.23
N ARG A 42 -7.46 -1.96 14.24
CA ARG A 42 -8.48 -0.91 14.38
C ARG A 42 -9.69 -1.18 13.49
N GLY A 43 -9.96 -2.45 13.19
CA GLY A 43 -11.09 -2.86 12.34
C GLY A 43 -11.80 -4.14 12.74
N GLY A 44 -11.49 -4.71 13.90
CA GLY A 44 -12.25 -5.80 14.50
C GLY A 44 -12.36 -5.50 15.99
N ARG A 45 -13.51 -5.77 16.59
CA ARG A 45 -13.81 -5.56 18.03
C ARG A 45 -12.99 -6.45 18.97
N ILE A 46 -11.81 -6.87 18.55
CA ILE A 46 -10.90 -7.77 19.24
C ILE A 46 -9.49 -7.31 18.90
N GLY A 47 -8.89 -6.58 19.83
CA GLY A 47 -7.46 -6.30 19.82
C GLY A 47 -6.72 -7.53 20.34
N VAL A 48 -5.78 -8.05 19.57
CA VAL A 48 -4.84 -9.06 20.08
C VAL A 48 -3.94 -8.37 21.09
N VAL A 49 -4.12 -8.65 22.38
CA VAL A 49 -3.46 -7.92 23.48
C VAL A 49 -2.01 -8.35 23.61
N GLU A 50 -1.73 -9.65 23.54
CA GLU A 50 -0.39 -10.21 23.60
C GLU A 50 -0.30 -11.49 22.77
N PHE A 51 0.91 -11.77 22.28
CA PHE A 51 1.19 -12.92 21.44
C PHE A 51 2.41 -13.66 21.98
N ALA A 52 2.19 -14.85 22.54
CA ALA A 52 3.26 -15.73 22.98
C ALA A 52 3.41 -16.88 21.98
N PRO A 53 4.59 -17.06 21.35
CA PRO A 53 4.85 -18.25 20.53
C PRO A 53 4.95 -19.47 21.46
N LEU A 54 4.02 -20.42 21.35
CA LEU A 54 4.09 -21.66 22.12
C LEU A 54 4.86 -22.75 21.40
N ASP A 55 4.79 -22.76 20.06
CA ASP A 55 5.48 -23.69 19.20
C ASP A 55 5.58 -23.09 17.78
N ALA A 56 6.45 -23.60 16.93
CA ALA A 56 6.68 -23.11 15.57
C ALA A 56 5.39 -23.05 14.71
N LYS A 57 4.37 -23.84 15.08
CA LYS A 57 3.10 -23.94 14.34
C LYS A 57 1.88 -23.37 15.09
N ARG A 58 1.97 -23.08 16.39
CA ARG A 58 0.82 -22.66 17.20
C ARG A 58 1.15 -21.46 18.08
N ARG A 59 0.27 -20.47 18.05
CA ARG A 59 0.42 -19.19 18.75
C ARG A 59 -0.77 -19.00 19.67
N LEU A 60 -0.53 -18.73 20.96
CA LEU A 60 -1.62 -18.34 21.87
C LEU A 60 -1.97 -16.88 21.58
N VAL A 61 -3.25 -16.66 21.30
CA VAL A 61 -3.82 -15.33 21.06
C VAL A 61 -4.80 -15.04 22.18
N LEU A 62 -4.49 -14.08 23.05
CA LEU A 62 -5.44 -13.60 24.05
C LEU A 62 -6.42 -12.64 23.39
N ILE A 63 -7.69 -13.04 23.35
CA ILE A 63 -8.78 -12.29 22.73
C ILE A 63 -9.61 -11.64 23.84
N ARG A 64 -9.72 -10.30 23.83
CA ARG A 64 -10.61 -9.52 24.71
C ARG A 64 -11.62 -8.74 23.86
N ARG A 65 -12.89 -8.75 24.29
CA ARG A 65 -14.06 -8.21 23.58
C ARG A 65 -14.30 -6.73 23.88
#